data_AF-A0A929ISJ7-F1
#
_entry.id   AF-A0A929ISJ7-F1
#
_cell.length_a   1.000
_cell.length_b   1.000
_cell.length_c   1.000
_cell.angle_alpha   90.00
_cell.angle_beta   90.00
_cell.angle_gamma   90.00
#
_symmetry.space_group_name_H-M   'P 1'
#
loop_
_entity.id
_entity.type
_entity.pdbx_description
1 polymer ?
#
loop_
_entity_poly.entity_id
_entity_poly.type
_entity_poly.pdbx_seq_one_letter_code
_entity_poly.pdbx_strand_id
1 'polypeptide(L)' 'VFLMASDNNQFISSRFVKEVGRLGGDVAQFVPPKVHERLMRKFEES' A
#
# COMPACT_ATOMS: atom_id res chain seq x y z
N VAL A 1 4.95 -12.76 22.33
CA VAL A 1 4.06 -13.46 21.37
C VAL A 1 4.43 -12.99 19.97
N PHE A 2 5.00 -13.86 19.13
CA PHE A 2 5.26 -13.59 17.71
C PHE A 2 4.06 -14.09 16.91
N LEU A 3 3.40 -13.20 16.16
CA LEU A 3 2.33 -13.54 15.24
C LEU A 3 2.95 -13.65 13.84
N MET A 4 2.99 -14.87 13.29
CA MET A 4 3.34 -15.09 11.89
C MET A 4 2.28 -14.40 11.03
N ALA A 5 2.69 -13.45 10.19
CA ALA A 5 1.80 -12.91 9.17
C ALA A 5 1.43 -14.07 8.23
N SER A 6 0.14 -14.41 8.19
CA SER A 6 -0.41 -15.44 7.32
C SER A 6 0.08 -15.24 5.87
N ASP A 7 0.51 -16.33 5.22
CA ASP A 7 1.25 -16.37 3.94
C ASP A 7 0.59 -15.64 2.76
N ASN A 8 -0.69 -15.27 2.86
CA ASN A 8 -1.44 -14.65 1.77
C ASN A 8 -1.14 -13.16 1.51
N ASN A 9 -0.52 -12.46 2.45
CA ASN A 9 -0.17 -11.04 2.31
C ASN A 9 1.35 -10.77 2.39
N GLN A 10 2.19 -11.79 2.44
CA GLN A 10 3.64 -11.66 2.70
C GLN A 10 4.43 -10.97 1.57
N PHE A 11 3.89 -10.87 0.36
CA PHE A 11 4.69 -10.48 -0.80
C PHE A 11 4.69 -8.99 -1.15
N ILE A 12 3.89 -8.16 -0.46
CA ILE A 12 3.79 -6.74 -0.79
C ILE A 12 4.37 -5.88 0.33
N SER A 13 5.60 -5.43 0.12
CA SER A 13 6.23 -4.43 0.98
C SER A 13 5.43 -3.13 0.94
N SER A 14 5.04 -2.61 2.11
CA SER A 14 4.40 -1.30 2.22
C SER A 14 5.24 -0.15 1.66
N ARG A 15 6.58 -0.33 1.58
CA ARG A 15 7.47 0.62 0.89
C ARG A 15 7.25 0.59 -0.61
N PHE A 16 7.16 -0.60 -1.21
CA PHE A 16 6.95 -0.76 -2.64
C PHE A 16 5.62 -0.14 -3.09
N VAL A 17 4.54 -0.38 -2.34
CA VAL A 17 3.23 0.26 -2.60
C VAL A 17 3.33 1.79 -2.59
N LYS A 18 4.09 2.35 -1.64
CA LYS A 18 4.26 3.81 -1.55
C LYS A 18 5.10 4.36 -2.70
N GLU A 19 6.13 3.64 -3.13
CA GLU A 19 6.95 4.04 -4.28
C GLU A 19 6.16 3.99 -5.58
N VAL A 20 5.42 2.91 -5.83
CA VAL A 20 4.54 2.78 -7.00
C VAL A 20 3.51 3.91 -7.03
N GLY A 21 2.81 4.16 -5.91
CA GLY A 21 1.83 5.23 -5.83
C GLY A 21 2.43 6.62 -6.01
N ARG A 22 3.62 6.88 -5.45
CA ARG A 22 4.32 8.17 -5.62
C ARG A 22 4.78 8.41 -7.06
N LEU A 23 5.08 7.35 -7.81
CA LEU A 23 5.45 7.41 -9.23
C LEU A 23 4.24 7.47 -10.17
N GLY A 24 3.01 7.55 -9.64
CA GLY A 24 1.77 7.60 -10.44
C GLY A 24 1.23 6.23 -10.87
N GLY A 25 1.72 5.14 -10.27
CA GLY A 25 1.20 3.80 -10.49
C GLY A 25 -0.04 3.50 -9.66
N ASP A 26 -0.94 2.66 -10.18
CA ASP A 26 -2.14 2.22 -9.46
C ASP A 26 -1.82 1.13 -8.42
N VAL A 27 -2.27 1.38 -7.19
CA VAL A 27 -2.09 0.49 -6.04
C VAL A 27 -3.39 -0.06 -5.46
N ALA A 28 -4.54 0.21 -6.09
CA ALA A 28 -5.86 -0.19 -5.60
C ALA A 28 -6.01 -1.71 -5.40
N GLN A 29 -5.31 -2.52 -6.20
CA GLN A 29 -5.30 -3.99 -6.08
C GLN A 29 -4.50 -4.50 -4.87
N PHE A 30 -3.63 -3.67 -4.30
CA PHE A 30 -2.71 -4.05 -3.21
C PHE A 30 -3.16 -3.54 -1.84
N VAL A 31 -4.14 -2.64 -1.79
CA VAL A 31 -4.64 -2.05 -0.55
C VAL A 31 -6.16 -1.95 -0.55
N PRO A 32 -6.81 -2.04 0.62
CA PRO A 32 -8.25 -1.79 0.70
C PRO A 32 -8.63 -0.38 0.22
N PRO A 33 -9.87 -0.16 -0.27
CA PRO A 33 -10.30 1.13 -0.82
C PRO A 33 -10.08 2.32 0.13
N LYS A 34 -10.37 2.14 1.43
CA LYS A 34 -10.13 3.17 2.45
C LYS A 34 -8.67 3.57 2.61
N VAL A 35 -7.74 2.65 2.34
CA VAL A 35 -6.29 2.91 2.40
C VAL A 35 -5.82 3.58 1.11
N HIS A 36 -6.37 3.19 -0.04
CA HIS A 36 -6.10 3.82 -1.33
C HIS A 36 -6.44 5.32 -1.30
N GLU A 37 -7.64 5.69 -0.84
CA GLU A 37 -8.07 7.10 -0.74
C GLU A 37 -7.12 7.93 0.15
N ARG A 38 -6.70 7.35 1.29
CA ARG A 38 -5.75 8.01 2.21
C ARG A 38 -4.36 8.15 1.60
N LEU A 39 -3.91 7.15 0.82
CA LEU A 39 -2.64 7.20 0.13
C LEU A 39 -2.64 8.27 -0.95
N MET A 40 -3.69 8.34 -1.78
CA MET A 40 -3.80 9.35 -2.85
C MET A 40 -3.80 10.77 -2.30
N ARG A 41 -4.61 11.05 -1.27
CA ARG A 41 -4.59 12.37 -0.59
C ARG A 41 -3.20 12.73 -0.07
N LYS A 42 -2.47 11.75 0.47
CA LYS A 42 -1.11 11.97 0.99
C LYS A 42 -0.08 12.22 -0.12
N PHE A 43 -0.28 11.66 -1.31
CA PHE A 43 0.60 11.92 -2.46
C PHE A 43 0.30 13.27 -3.12
N GLU A 44 -0.95 13.74 -3.10
CA GLU A 44 -1.32 15.08 -3.58
C GLU A 44 -0.79 16.22 -2.70
N GLU A 45 -0.55 15.95 -1.41
CA GLU A 45 0.00 16.92 -0.44
C GLU A 45 1.55 17.05 -0.51
N SER A 46 2.26 16.24 -1.31
CA SER A 46 3.75 16.15 -1.34
C SER A 46 4.39 16.53 -2.67
#